data_AF-A0ABD5Y5T4-F1
#
_entry.id   AF-A0ABD5Y5T4-F1
#
_cell.length_a   1.000
_cell.length_b   1.000
_cell.length_c   1.000
_cell.angle_alpha   90.00
_cell.angle_beta   90.00
_cell.angle_gamma   90.00
#
_symmetry.space_group_name_H-M   'P 1'
#
loop_
_entity.id
_entity.type
_entity.pdbx_description
1 polymer ?
#
loop_
_entity_poly.entity_id
_entity_poly.type
_entity_poly.pdbx_seq_one_letter_code
_entity_poly.pdbx_strand_id
1 'polypeptide(L)'
;MFVGHACLAFAIAAFGAHRLGWSRATALRVAVLAGLFATLPDVDVVYGLAGLVAPSPGAGPIPVESFWDAGNRVHRGVTHALPVAAVTTVAVSLAARSESHLRAVGGGLLLALIPVVTLLSGLLAGAVTVVFVLGAVALVVAAHRRDVSPRVLGGAALVGLVTHPFGDLLTGEPPALLYPFDLTLVAERVVLSADPTLHLLGAFGIELATVWLALAAYFRISGERPHAHVDRRAVLGVAYAGAALALPAPTLEVSYHFVFSVLAVGVVGVSPPTFERFRSWRAAVTALSAISLAAVAYAMVYLFVG
;
A
#
# COMPACT_ATOMS: atom_id res chain seq x y z
N MET A 1 6.68 -0.73 0.32
CA MET A 1 5.79 0.45 0.54
C MET A 1 4.50 -0.04 1.17
N PHE A 2 3.96 0.61 2.20
CA PHE A 2 2.80 0.03 2.93
C PHE A 2 1.45 0.63 2.54
N VAL A 3 1.41 1.87 2.05
CA VAL A 3 0.12 2.54 1.74
C VAL A 3 0.08 3.08 0.32
N GLY A 4 1.25 3.37 -0.26
CA GLY A 4 1.32 4.04 -1.56
C GLY A 4 0.70 3.25 -2.72
N HIS A 5 0.77 1.92 -2.74
CA HIS A 5 0.11 1.11 -3.78
C HIS A 5 -1.42 1.26 -3.74
N ALA A 6 -2.01 1.32 -2.54
CA ALA A 6 -3.45 1.49 -2.36
C ALA A 6 -3.89 2.88 -2.83
N CYS A 7 -3.11 3.90 -2.49
CA CYS A 7 -3.32 5.26 -2.97
C CYS A 7 -3.17 5.39 -4.49
N LEU A 8 -2.15 4.74 -5.07
CA LEU A 8 -1.92 4.73 -6.51
C LEU A 8 -3.07 4.04 -7.26
N ALA A 9 -3.47 2.85 -6.81
CA ALA A 9 -4.60 2.10 -7.38
C ALA A 9 -5.90 2.90 -7.28
N PHE A 10 -6.15 3.51 -6.12
CA PHE A 10 -7.28 4.43 -5.92
C PHE A 10 -7.24 5.56 -6.96
N ALA A 11 -6.11 6.26 -7.10
CA ALA A 11 -6.00 7.40 -8.00
C ALA A 11 -6.20 7.02 -9.47
N ILE A 12 -5.58 5.91 -9.91
CA ILE A 12 -5.72 5.40 -11.28
C ILE A 12 -7.18 5.08 -11.58
N ALA A 13 -7.85 4.32 -10.70
CA ALA A 13 -9.24 3.95 -10.86
C ALA A 13 -10.18 5.18 -10.81
N ALA A 14 -9.93 6.09 -9.89
CA ALA A 14 -10.68 7.34 -9.70
C ALA A 14 -10.63 8.21 -10.97
N PHE A 15 -9.43 8.55 -11.44
CA PHE A 15 -9.26 9.38 -12.63
C PHE A 15 -9.70 8.65 -13.90
N GLY A 16 -9.43 7.35 -14.03
CA GLY A 16 -9.88 6.54 -15.15
C GLY A 16 -11.40 6.53 -15.28
N ALA A 17 -12.11 6.21 -14.19
CA ALA A 17 -13.57 6.22 -14.18
C ALA A 17 -14.14 7.63 -14.47
N HIS A 18 -13.54 8.67 -13.90
CA HIS A 18 -13.96 10.05 -14.16
C HIS A 18 -13.76 10.46 -15.62
N ARG A 19 -12.62 10.08 -16.24
CA ARG A 19 -12.33 10.31 -17.67
C ARG A 19 -13.30 9.57 -18.59
N LEU A 20 -13.79 8.40 -18.17
CA LEU A 20 -14.81 7.63 -18.88
C LEU A 20 -16.25 8.16 -18.67
N GLY A 21 -16.41 9.31 -18.01
CA GLY A 21 -17.72 9.95 -17.82
C GLY A 21 -18.58 9.28 -16.75
N TRP A 22 -18.02 8.44 -15.88
CA TRP A 22 -18.78 7.80 -14.82
C TRP A 22 -19.21 8.82 -13.76
N SER A 23 -20.33 8.54 -13.09
CA SER A 23 -20.80 9.37 -11.99
C SER A 23 -19.74 9.48 -10.88
N ARG A 24 -19.69 10.61 -10.18
CA ARG A 24 -18.73 10.84 -9.08
C ARG A 24 -18.79 9.72 -8.02
N ALA A 25 -20.00 9.32 -7.65
CA ALA A 25 -20.22 8.24 -6.69
C ALA A 25 -19.67 6.89 -7.20
N THR A 26 -19.89 6.57 -8.48
CA THR A 26 -19.36 5.34 -9.08
C THR A 26 -17.83 5.38 -9.14
N ALA A 27 -17.24 6.48 -9.59
CA ALA A 27 -15.79 6.64 -9.67
C ALA A 27 -15.10 6.44 -8.31
N LEU A 28 -15.65 7.05 -7.24
CA LEU A 28 -15.12 6.87 -5.89
C LEU A 28 -15.31 5.43 -5.37
N ARG A 29 -16.45 4.78 -5.63
CA ARG A 29 -16.67 3.38 -5.23
C ARG A 29 -15.64 2.44 -5.89
N VAL A 30 -15.38 2.62 -7.18
CA VAL A 30 -14.40 1.82 -7.92
C VAL A 30 -12.99 2.08 -7.40
N ALA A 31 -12.67 3.33 -7.11
CA ALA A 31 -11.39 3.73 -6.54
C ALA A 31 -11.14 3.10 -5.17
N VAL A 32 -12.14 3.09 -4.29
CA VAL A 32 -12.05 2.42 -2.99
C VAL A 32 -11.83 0.92 -3.17
N LEU A 33 -12.59 0.27 -4.06
CA LEU A 33 -12.39 -1.16 -4.34
C LEU A 33 -10.99 -1.45 -4.89
N ALA A 34 -10.48 -0.62 -5.81
CA ALA A 34 -9.14 -0.79 -6.36
C ALA A 34 -8.07 -0.64 -5.29
N GLY A 35 -8.21 0.35 -4.40
CA GLY A 35 -7.34 0.50 -3.24
C GLY A 35 -7.39 -0.71 -2.30
N LEU A 36 -8.57 -1.25 -2.01
CA LEU A 36 -8.73 -2.45 -1.18
C LEU A 36 -8.11 -3.70 -1.81
N PHE A 37 -8.24 -3.88 -3.12
CA PHE A 37 -7.54 -4.96 -3.83
C PHE A 37 -6.04 -4.75 -3.85
N ALA A 38 -5.57 -3.51 -3.95
CA ALA A 38 -4.15 -3.19 -3.84
C ALA A 38 -3.59 -3.38 -2.43
N THR A 39 -4.40 -3.43 -1.37
CA THR A 39 -3.94 -3.81 -0.01
C THR A 39 -4.05 -5.30 0.26
N LEU A 40 -4.72 -6.06 -0.61
CA LEU A 40 -4.99 -7.47 -0.36
C LEU A 40 -3.71 -8.32 -0.31
N PRO A 41 -2.69 -8.10 -1.15
CA PRO A 41 -1.42 -8.79 -1.03
C PRO A 41 -0.72 -8.61 0.33
N ASP A 42 -0.85 -7.44 0.97
CA ASP A 42 -0.18 -7.10 2.26
C ASP A 42 -0.69 -7.89 3.47
N VAL A 43 -1.71 -8.74 3.30
CA VAL A 43 -2.12 -9.68 4.36
C VAL A 43 -1.00 -10.63 4.77
N ASP A 44 0.02 -10.78 3.93
CA ASP A 44 1.25 -11.50 4.24
C ASP A 44 2.07 -10.85 5.38
N VAL A 45 1.96 -9.54 5.60
CA VAL A 45 2.58 -8.84 6.75
C VAL A 45 2.02 -9.32 8.08
N VAL A 46 0.78 -9.83 8.11
CA VAL A 46 0.20 -10.44 9.33
C VAL A 46 1.05 -11.61 9.82
N TYR A 47 1.75 -12.30 8.91
CA TYR A 47 2.70 -13.35 9.30
C TYR A 47 3.89 -12.82 10.09
N GLY A 48 4.28 -11.55 9.91
CA GLY A 48 5.30 -10.91 10.74
C GLY A 48 5.00 -11.06 12.24
N LEU A 49 3.71 -11.10 12.64
CA LEU A 49 3.30 -11.34 14.03
C LEU A 49 3.80 -12.68 14.59
N ALA A 50 3.95 -13.71 13.75
CA ALA A 50 4.54 -14.98 14.17
C ALA A 50 6.00 -14.80 14.62
N GLY A 51 6.75 -13.88 13.98
CA GLY A 51 8.09 -13.49 14.40
C GLY A 51 8.14 -12.79 15.76
N LEU A 52 7.02 -12.21 16.23
CA LEU A 52 6.90 -11.67 17.59
C LEU A 52 6.59 -12.76 18.63
N VAL A 53 5.83 -13.78 18.24
CA VAL A 53 5.38 -14.88 19.12
C VAL A 53 6.46 -15.95 19.29
N ALA A 54 7.24 -16.22 18.24
CA ALA A 54 8.34 -17.17 18.24
C ALA A 54 9.64 -16.52 17.73
N PRO A 55 10.22 -15.59 18.50
CA PRO A 55 11.40 -14.83 18.08
C PRO A 55 12.65 -15.71 18.00
N SER A 56 13.61 -15.30 17.17
CA SER A 56 14.88 -16.01 17.03
C SER A 56 15.69 -16.00 18.34
N PRO A 57 16.50 -17.05 18.63
CA PRO A 57 17.35 -17.07 19.81
C PRO A 57 18.27 -15.83 19.86
N GLY A 58 18.24 -15.08 20.97
CA GLY A 58 19.01 -13.84 21.13
C GLY A 58 18.27 -12.55 20.73
N ALA A 59 17.01 -12.64 20.29
CA ALA A 59 16.21 -11.44 20.06
C ALA A 59 16.00 -10.65 21.36
N GLY A 60 16.12 -9.33 21.28
CA GLY A 60 15.87 -8.42 22.40
C GLY A 60 14.41 -8.44 22.89
N PRO A 61 14.09 -7.66 23.94
CA PRO A 61 12.77 -7.67 24.58
C PRO A 61 11.60 -7.27 23.66
N ILE A 62 11.88 -6.56 22.56
CA ILE A 62 10.94 -6.34 21.45
C ILE A 62 11.61 -6.92 20.20
N PRO A 63 11.16 -8.06 19.68
CA PRO A 63 11.83 -8.77 18.59
C PRO A 63 11.45 -8.18 17.22
N VAL A 64 11.73 -6.89 17.03
CA VAL A 64 11.41 -6.14 15.80
C VAL A 64 12.07 -6.77 14.57
N GLU A 65 13.33 -7.18 14.69
CA GLU A 65 14.05 -7.83 13.59
C GLU A 65 13.43 -9.19 13.23
N SER A 66 13.01 -9.99 14.21
CA SER A 66 12.32 -11.25 13.94
C SER A 66 10.96 -11.06 13.25
N PHE A 67 10.25 -9.97 13.54
CA PHE A 67 9.02 -9.60 12.81
C PHE A 67 9.32 -9.31 11.34
N TRP A 68 10.33 -8.48 11.05
CA TRP A 68 10.69 -8.11 9.68
C TRP A 68 11.28 -9.27 8.90
N ASP A 69 12.13 -10.09 9.50
CA ASP A 69 12.68 -11.30 8.89
C ASP A 69 11.59 -12.32 8.54
N ALA A 70 10.61 -12.52 9.45
CA ALA A 70 9.47 -13.38 9.18
C ALA A 70 8.62 -12.83 8.02
N GLY A 71 8.32 -11.52 8.07
CA GLY A 71 7.59 -10.82 7.01
C GLY A 71 8.27 -10.96 5.65
N ASN A 72 9.55 -10.60 5.54
CA ASN A 72 10.31 -10.57 4.29
C ASN A 72 10.49 -11.93 3.60
N ARG A 73 10.42 -13.05 4.34
CA ARG A 73 10.51 -14.40 3.73
C ARG A 73 9.25 -14.80 2.97
N VAL A 74 8.10 -14.23 3.32
CA VAL A 74 6.79 -14.59 2.76
C VAL A 74 6.26 -13.48 1.86
N HIS A 75 6.48 -12.25 2.28
CA HIS A 75 6.21 -11.03 1.54
C HIS A 75 7.09 -11.01 0.28
N ARG A 76 6.49 -10.71 -0.88
CA ARG A 76 7.12 -10.60 -2.22
C ARG A 76 7.27 -11.86 -3.08
N GLY A 77 6.76 -13.00 -2.59
CA GLY A 77 6.56 -14.20 -3.40
C GLY A 77 5.20 -14.18 -4.11
N VAL A 78 4.35 -15.14 -3.73
CA VAL A 78 3.04 -15.45 -4.34
C VAL A 78 2.11 -14.23 -4.43
N THR A 79 2.04 -13.42 -3.37
CA THR A 79 1.09 -12.28 -3.25
C THR A 79 1.41 -11.13 -4.21
N HIS A 80 2.68 -11.02 -4.64
CA HIS A 80 3.17 -9.96 -5.52
C HIS A 80 3.35 -10.43 -6.98
N ALA A 81 2.94 -11.66 -7.29
CA ALA A 81 3.11 -12.25 -8.62
C ALA A 81 1.98 -11.80 -9.57
N LEU A 82 2.35 -11.30 -10.76
CA LEU A 82 1.39 -10.90 -11.79
C LEU A 82 0.51 -12.07 -12.29
N PRO A 83 1.02 -13.31 -12.44
CA PRO A 83 0.16 -14.45 -12.77
C PRO A 83 -0.92 -14.71 -11.70
N VAL A 84 -0.58 -14.59 -10.41
CA VAL A 84 -1.54 -14.74 -9.31
C VAL A 84 -2.57 -13.60 -9.32
N ALA A 85 -2.12 -12.37 -9.57
CA ALA A 85 -3.00 -11.21 -9.76
C ALA A 85 -3.98 -11.42 -10.92
N ALA A 86 -3.52 -11.96 -12.06
CA ALA A 86 -4.35 -12.24 -13.23
C ALA A 86 -5.40 -13.32 -12.94
N VAL A 87 -5.00 -14.46 -12.36
CA VAL A 87 -5.93 -15.54 -11.98
C VAL A 87 -6.96 -15.04 -10.97
N THR A 88 -6.52 -14.31 -9.94
CA THR A 88 -7.41 -13.74 -8.92
C THR A 88 -8.40 -12.75 -9.52
N THR A 89 -7.95 -11.88 -10.44
CA THR A 89 -8.81 -10.93 -11.15
C THR A 89 -9.92 -11.66 -11.92
N VAL A 90 -9.56 -12.70 -12.68
CA VAL A 90 -10.54 -13.53 -13.42
C VAL A 90 -11.49 -14.22 -12.44
N ALA A 91 -10.96 -14.82 -11.39
CA ALA A 91 -11.73 -15.57 -10.41
C ALA A 91 -12.76 -14.68 -9.68
N VAL A 92 -12.35 -13.49 -9.22
CA VAL A 92 -13.24 -12.47 -8.62
C VAL A 92 -14.29 -11.98 -9.61
N SER A 93 -13.90 -11.74 -10.87
CA SER A 93 -14.82 -11.29 -11.93
C SER A 93 -15.90 -12.33 -12.24
N LEU A 94 -15.56 -13.62 -12.16
CA LEU A 94 -16.48 -14.75 -12.34
C LEU A 94 -17.32 -14.99 -11.09
N ALA A 95 -16.71 -14.92 -9.89
CA ALA A 95 -17.39 -15.10 -8.61
C ALA A 95 -18.47 -14.04 -8.34
N ALA A 96 -18.31 -12.84 -8.90
CA ALA A 96 -19.30 -11.77 -8.80
C ALA A 96 -20.52 -11.93 -9.72
N ARG A 97 -20.50 -12.88 -10.67
CA ARG A 97 -21.58 -13.12 -11.62
C ARG A 97 -22.81 -13.73 -10.95
N SER A 98 -23.99 -13.46 -11.51
CA SER A 98 -25.27 -14.02 -11.03
C SER A 98 -25.44 -15.50 -11.41
N GLU A 99 -24.79 -15.92 -12.49
CA GLU A 99 -24.85 -17.29 -13.02
C GLU A 99 -24.11 -18.25 -12.09
N SER A 100 -24.84 -19.26 -11.57
CA SER A 100 -24.32 -20.20 -10.57
C SER A 100 -23.06 -20.94 -11.03
N HIS A 101 -22.99 -21.33 -12.31
CA HIS A 101 -21.84 -22.02 -12.88
C HIS A 101 -20.60 -21.10 -12.97
N LEU A 102 -20.74 -19.85 -13.41
CA LEU A 102 -19.61 -18.89 -13.43
C LEU A 102 -19.12 -18.58 -12.02
N ARG A 103 -20.06 -18.40 -11.09
CA ARG A 103 -19.72 -18.19 -9.69
C ARG A 103 -18.97 -19.38 -9.09
N ALA A 104 -19.40 -20.60 -9.40
CA ALA A 104 -18.72 -21.82 -8.97
C ALA A 104 -17.31 -21.93 -9.58
N VAL A 105 -17.13 -21.58 -10.86
CA VAL A 105 -15.80 -21.53 -11.50
C VAL A 105 -14.92 -20.50 -10.81
N GLY A 106 -15.42 -19.29 -10.55
CA GLY A 106 -14.66 -18.25 -9.85
C GLY A 106 -14.24 -18.66 -8.44
N GLY A 107 -15.16 -19.25 -7.67
CA GLY A 107 -14.85 -19.83 -6.36
C GLY A 107 -13.85 -20.98 -6.44
N GLY A 108 -13.99 -21.86 -7.43
CA GLY A 108 -13.06 -22.96 -7.68
C GLY A 108 -11.64 -22.48 -8.02
N LEU A 109 -11.51 -21.44 -8.84
CA LEU A 109 -10.21 -20.84 -9.16
C LEU A 109 -9.53 -20.24 -7.93
N LEU A 110 -10.27 -19.50 -7.10
CA LEU A 110 -9.74 -18.97 -5.84
C LEU A 110 -9.29 -20.09 -4.89
N LEU A 111 -10.11 -21.13 -4.73
CA LEU A 111 -9.79 -22.26 -3.86
C LEU A 111 -8.61 -23.09 -4.40
N ALA A 112 -8.47 -23.21 -5.72
CA ALA A 112 -7.39 -23.95 -6.35
C ALA A 112 -6.00 -23.28 -6.17
N LEU A 113 -5.95 -21.97 -5.95
CA LEU A 113 -4.69 -21.27 -5.64
C LEU A 113 -4.03 -21.84 -4.38
N ILE A 114 -4.82 -22.22 -3.36
CA ILE A 114 -4.30 -22.70 -2.07
C ILE A 114 -3.45 -23.98 -2.22
N PRO A 115 -3.96 -25.11 -2.75
CA PRO A 115 -3.15 -26.31 -2.89
C PRO A 115 -2.01 -26.13 -3.91
N VAL A 116 -2.21 -25.35 -4.98
CA VAL A 116 -1.15 -25.07 -5.97
C VAL A 116 0.03 -24.34 -5.31
N VAL A 117 -0.24 -23.25 -4.59
CA VAL A 117 0.81 -22.50 -3.89
C VAL A 117 1.43 -23.34 -2.78
N THR A 118 0.62 -24.12 -2.06
CA THR A 118 1.13 -25.02 -1.00
C THR A 118 2.12 -26.04 -1.57
N LEU A 119 1.82 -26.62 -2.74
CA LEU A 119 2.67 -27.59 -3.39
C LEU A 119 3.99 -26.97 -3.90
N LEU A 120 3.92 -25.75 -4.44
CA LEU A 120 5.06 -25.08 -5.06
C LEU A 120 5.96 -24.33 -4.07
N SER A 121 5.40 -23.81 -2.98
CA SER A 121 6.09 -22.91 -2.04
C SER A 121 5.94 -23.32 -0.57
N GLY A 122 5.34 -24.48 -0.30
CA GLY A 122 5.19 -25.04 1.04
C GLY A 122 4.00 -24.52 1.83
N LEU A 123 3.81 -25.11 3.02
CA LEU A 123 2.64 -24.89 3.89
C LEU A 123 2.45 -23.42 4.30
N LEU A 124 3.54 -22.70 4.52
CA LEU A 124 3.49 -21.30 4.95
C LEU A 124 2.90 -20.40 3.86
N ALA A 125 3.39 -20.50 2.63
CA ALA A 125 2.84 -19.78 1.49
C ALA A 125 1.37 -20.17 1.23
N GLY A 126 1.04 -21.45 1.43
CA GLY A 126 -0.33 -21.95 1.42
C GLY A 126 -1.24 -21.24 2.44
N ALA A 127 -0.80 -21.11 3.69
CA ALA A 127 -1.55 -20.45 4.75
C ALA A 127 -1.78 -18.95 4.46
N VAL A 128 -0.77 -18.25 3.97
CA VAL A 128 -0.93 -16.85 3.53
C VAL A 128 -1.90 -16.74 2.35
N THR A 129 -1.83 -17.69 1.40
CA THR A 129 -2.78 -17.76 0.28
C THR A 129 -4.21 -17.96 0.76
N VAL A 130 -4.45 -18.70 1.85
CA VAL A 130 -5.78 -18.81 2.47
C VAL A 130 -6.29 -17.44 2.92
N VAL A 131 -5.48 -16.66 3.63
CA VAL A 131 -5.88 -15.31 4.10
C VAL A 131 -6.15 -14.37 2.92
N PHE A 132 -5.29 -14.41 1.90
CA PHE A 132 -5.48 -13.66 0.65
C PHE A 132 -6.80 -14.04 -0.04
N VAL A 133 -7.08 -15.34 -0.21
CA VAL A 133 -8.33 -15.83 -0.82
C VAL A 133 -9.55 -15.42 0.00
N LEU A 134 -9.50 -15.52 1.33
CA LEU A 134 -10.57 -15.07 2.20
C LEU A 134 -10.85 -13.57 2.06
N GLY A 135 -9.80 -12.75 1.96
CA GLY A 135 -9.94 -11.32 1.69
C GLY A 135 -10.56 -11.03 0.32
N ALA A 136 -10.14 -11.75 -0.74
CA ALA A 136 -10.77 -11.63 -2.06
C ALA A 136 -12.27 -12.00 -2.02
N VAL A 137 -12.62 -13.10 -1.35
CA VAL A 137 -14.02 -13.52 -1.15
C VAL A 137 -14.80 -12.49 -0.35
N ALA A 138 -14.22 -11.92 0.71
CA ALA A 138 -14.85 -10.89 1.51
C ALA A 138 -15.18 -9.64 0.66
N LEU A 139 -14.27 -9.24 -0.24
CA LEU A 139 -14.51 -8.15 -1.18
C LEU A 139 -15.62 -8.48 -2.19
N VAL A 140 -15.66 -9.72 -2.73
CA VAL A 140 -16.76 -10.17 -3.60
C VAL A 140 -18.11 -10.11 -2.88
N VAL A 141 -18.18 -10.63 -1.64
CA VAL A 141 -19.41 -10.62 -0.83
C VAL A 141 -19.83 -9.19 -0.50
N ALA A 142 -18.89 -8.33 -0.10
CA ALA A 142 -19.16 -6.93 0.21
C ALA A 142 -19.63 -6.14 -1.02
N ALA A 143 -19.08 -6.44 -2.19
CA ALA A 143 -19.48 -5.86 -3.47
C ALA A 143 -20.90 -6.29 -3.86
N HIS A 144 -21.22 -7.59 -3.72
CA HIS A 144 -22.57 -8.08 -3.97
C HIS A 144 -23.60 -7.44 -3.03
N ARG A 145 -23.28 -7.30 -1.73
CA ARG A 145 -24.16 -6.63 -0.75
C ARG A 145 -24.40 -5.15 -1.05
N ARG A 146 -23.61 -4.55 -1.94
CA ARG A 146 -23.74 -3.15 -2.36
C ARG A 146 -24.10 -2.99 -3.84
N ASP A 147 -24.60 -4.06 -4.46
CA ASP A 147 -25.03 -4.08 -5.86
C ASP A 147 -23.95 -3.57 -6.83
N VAL A 148 -22.68 -3.84 -6.53
CA VAL A 148 -21.56 -3.49 -7.39
C VAL A 148 -21.53 -4.45 -8.57
N SER A 149 -21.58 -3.91 -9.79
CA SER A 149 -21.56 -4.75 -10.99
C SER A 149 -20.28 -5.60 -11.10
N PRO A 150 -20.34 -6.82 -11.67
CA PRO A 150 -19.17 -7.69 -11.82
C PRO A 150 -18.04 -7.05 -12.63
N ARG A 151 -18.39 -6.24 -13.63
CA ARG A 151 -17.40 -5.51 -14.46
C ARG A 151 -16.62 -4.49 -13.63
N VAL A 152 -17.30 -3.77 -12.75
CA VAL A 152 -16.65 -2.81 -11.85
C VAL A 152 -15.73 -3.53 -10.87
N LEU A 153 -16.20 -4.64 -10.28
CA LEU A 153 -15.37 -5.40 -9.34
C LEU A 153 -14.13 -5.99 -10.02
N GLY A 154 -14.30 -6.59 -11.20
CA GLY A 154 -13.19 -7.13 -11.98
C GLY A 154 -12.18 -6.07 -12.41
N GLY A 155 -12.65 -4.90 -12.86
CA GLY A 155 -11.77 -3.78 -13.19
C GLY A 155 -11.01 -3.23 -11.98
N ALA A 156 -11.68 -3.12 -10.83
CA ALA A 156 -11.03 -2.72 -9.58
C ALA A 156 -9.99 -3.73 -9.11
N ALA A 157 -10.29 -5.03 -9.18
CA ALA A 157 -9.36 -6.11 -8.88
C ALA A 157 -8.13 -6.06 -9.78
N LEU A 158 -8.33 -5.87 -11.09
CA LEU A 158 -7.24 -5.75 -12.05
C LEU A 158 -6.31 -4.58 -11.70
N VAL A 159 -6.86 -3.38 -11.52
CA VAL A 159 -6.07 -2.18 -11.21
C VAL A 159 -5.33 -2.37 -9.88
N GLY A 160 -6.03 -2.83 -8.84
CA GLY A 160 -5.45 -2.99 -7.51
C GLY A 160 -4.32 -4.02 -7.48
N LEU A 161 -4.59 -5.23 -7.95
CA LEU A 161 -3.63 -6.34 -7.90
C LEU A 161 -2.44 -6.15 -8.84
N VAL A 162 -2.63 -5.53 -10.01
CA VAL A 162 -1.52 -5.33 -10.97
C VAL A 162 -0.62 -4.18 -10.53
N THR A 163 -1.15 -3.12 -9.93
CA THR A 163 -0.33 -1.98 -9.50
C THR A 163 0.42 -2.24 -8.19
N HIS A 164 -0.08 -3.18 -7.37
CA HIS A 164 0.48 -3.47 -6.05
C HIS A 164 2.00 -3.79 -6.05
N PRO A 165 2.51 -4.76 -6.84
CA PRO A 165 3.89 -5.23 -6.72
C PRO A 165 4.94 -4.15 -7.00
N PHE A 166 4.59 -3.16 -7.82
CA PHE A 166 5.53 -2.13 -8.26
C PHE A 166 5.91 -1.14 -7.16
N GLY A 167 5.13 -1.05 -6.07
CA GLY A 167 5.47 -0.23 -4.91
C GLY A 167 6.76 -0.69 -4.22
N ASP A 168 7.14 -1.95 -4.34
CA ASP A 168 8.28 -2.51 -3.61
C ASP A 168 9.62 -2.37 -4.33
N LEU A 169 9.61 -1.94 -5.59
CA LEU A 169 10.81 -1.77 -6.41
C LEU A 169 11.81 -0.75 -5.88
N LEU A 170 11.39 0.14 -4.96
CA LEU A 170 12.20 1.24 -4.44
C LEU A 170 12.74 1.00 -3.03
N THR A 171 12.12 0.11 -2.25
CA THR A 171 12.41 0.01 -0.80
C THR A 171 13.08 -1.31 -0.42
N GLY A 172 12.93 -2.37 -1.22
CA GLY A 172 13.41 -3.70 -0.88
C GLY A 172 13.95 -4.47 -2.08
N GLU A 173 14.18 -5.77 -1.90
CA GLU A 173 14.40 -6.68 -3.02
C GLU A 173 13.17 -6.68 -3.94
N PRO A 174 13.35 -6.62 -5.27
CA PRO A 174 12.24 -6.67 -6.21
C PRO A 174 11.37 -7.93 -6.02
N PRO A 175 10.04 -7.82 -6.14
CA PRO A 175 9.18 -8.99 -6.06
C PRO A 175 9.42 -9.98 -7.20
N ALA A 176 9.12 -11.26 -6.97
CA ALA A 176 9.12 -12.29 -7.99
C ALA A 176 7.92 -12.14 -8.94
N LEU A 177 7.93 -11.11 -9.78
CA LEU A 177 6.78 -10.65 -10.59
C LEU A 177 6.19 -11.75 -11.48
N LEU A 178 6.99 -12.74 -11.90
CA LEU A 178 6.59 -13.83 -12.79
C LEU A 178 6.48 -15.19 -12.08
N TYR A 179 6.50 -15.23 -10.74
CA TYR A 179 6.27 -16.46 -9.99
C TYR A 179 4.98 -17.18 -10.49
N PRO A 180 4.99 -18.52 -10.66
CA PRO A 180 6.04 -19.48 -10.27
C PRO A 180 7.06 -19.78 -11.37
N PHE A 181 7.09 -19.00 -12.47
CA PHE A 181 8.08 -19.19 -13.52
C PHE A 181 9.43 -18.69 -13.04
N ASP A 182 10.49 -19.45 -13.34
CA ASP A 182 11.88 -19.10 -13.02
C ASP A 182 12.39 -18.03 -14.02
N LEU A 183 11.75 -16.86 -14.01
CA LEU A 183 12.02 -15.73 -14.90
C LEU A 183 12.10 -14.44 -14.10
N THR A 184 13.27 -13.82 -14.11
CA THR A 184 13.53 -12.55 -13.43
C THR A 184 13.26 -11.39 -14.38
N LEU A 185 12.22 -10.60 -14.11
CA LEU A 185 11.92 -9.38 -14.88
C LEU A 185 12.72 -8.18 -14.39
N VAL A 186 12.87 -8.06 -13.06
CA VAL A 186 13.63 -7.00 -12.40
C VAL A 186 14.53 -7.67 -11.38
N ALA A 187 15.83 -7.67 -11.64
CA ALA A 187 16.81 -8.38 -10.81
C ALA A 187 17.24 -7.56 -9.58
N GLU A 188 17.27 -6.23 -9.71
CA GLU A 188 17.79 -5.34 -8.69
C GLU A 188 16.78 -4.22 -8.38
N ARG A 189 16.87 -3.71 -7.16
CA ARG A 189 16.10 -2.55 -6.72
C ARG A 189 16.34 -1.37 -7.66
N VAL A 190 15.31 -0.58 -7.91
CA VAL A 190 15.44 0.70 -8.60
C VAL A 190 16.10 1.70 -7.65
N VAL A 191 17.38 2.00 -7.90
CA VAL A 191 18.17 2.94 -7.12
C VAL A 191 17.99 4.36 -7.65
N LEU A 192 17.40 5.24 -6.83
CA LEU A 192 17.16 6.65 -7.19
C LEU A 192 18.41 7.53 -7.00
N SER A 193 19.31 7.13 -6.11
CA SER A 193 20.56 7.83 -5.79
C SER A 193 21.58 6.83 -5.27
N ALA A 194 22.86 7.05 -5.59
CA ALA A 194 23.96 6.28 -4.98
C ALA A 194 24.13 6.61 -3.49
N ASP A 195 23.67 7.78 -3.05
CA ASP A 195 23.60 8.13 -1.64
C ASP A 195 22.42 7.40 -0.97
N PRO A 196 22.67 6.56 0.06
CA PRO A 196 21.61 5.77 0.71
C PRO A 196 20.51 6.61 1.37
N THR A 197 20.84 7.80 1.88
CA THR A 197 19.90 8.71 2.52
C THR A 197 19.01 9.38 1.48
N LEU A 198 19.61 9.89 0.39
CA LEU A 198 18.85 10.48 -0.71
C LEU A 198 17.97 9.44 -1.41
N HIS A 199 18.42 8.18 -1.49
CA HIS A 199 17.58 7.10 -2.01
C HIS A 199 16.36 6.85 -1.11
N LEU A 200 16.55 6.76 0.22
CA LEU A 200 15.45 6.64 1.18
C LEU A 200 14.47 7.82 1.08
N LEU A 201 14.99 9.06 1.07
CA LEU A 201 14.17 10.27 0.96
C LEU A 201 13.41 10.33 -0.38
N GLY A 202 14.04 9.89 -1.47
CA GLY A 202 13.41 9.78 -2.78
C GLY A 202 12.28 8.75 -2.79
N ALA A 203 12.51 7.56 -2.23
CA ALA A 203 11.50 6.50 -2.12
C ALA A 203 10.32 6.96 -1.25
N PHE A 204 10.59 7.58 -0.10
CA PHE A 204 9.57 8.19 0.75
C PHE A 204 8.81 9.31 0.05
N GLY A 205 9.50 10.15 -0.73
CA GLY A 205 8.90 11.21 -1.54
C GLY A 205 7.94 10.67 -2.60
N ILE A 206 8.27 9.56 -3.26
CA ILE A 206 7.38 8.87 -4.20
C ILE A 206 6.15 8.32 -3.46
N GLU A 207 6.33 7.69 -2.29
CA GLU A 207 5.19 7.23 -1.48
C GLU A 207 4.28 8.40 -1.09
N LEU A 208 4.82 9.52 -0.60
CA LEU A 208 4.04 10.74 -0.34
C LEU A 208 3.34 11.27 -1.59
N ALA A 209 3.99 11.24 -2.75
CA ALA A 209 3.39 11.67 -4.00
C ALA A 209 2.18 10.81 -4.38
N THR A 210 2.21 9.50 -4.15
CA THR A 210 1.04 8.63 -4.39
C THR A 210 -0.12 8.95 -3.45
N VAL A 211 0.16 9.27 -2.18
CA VAL A 211 -0.88 9.71 -1.21
C VAL A 211 -1.50 11.04 -1.65
N TRP A 212 -0.67 12.01 -2.05
CA TRP A 212 -1.15 13.27 -2.60
C TRP A 212 -1.95 13.10 -3.88
N LEU A 213 -1.54 12.18 -4.76
CA LEU A 213 -2.26 11.85 -5.99
C LEU A 213 -3.66 11.28 -5.69
N ALA A 214 -3.77 10.40 -4.69
CA ALA A 214 -5.06 9.87 -4.24
C ALA A 214 -5.97 10.95 -3.67
N LEU A 215 -5.44 11.85 -2.82
CA LEU A 215 -6.19 13.00 -2.31
C LEU A 215 -6.61 13.95 -3.44
N ALA A 216 -5.71 14.25 -4.38
CA ALA A 216 -6.01 15.07 -5.54
C ALA A 216 -7.13 14.45 -6.39
N ALA A 217 -7.10 13.13 -6.59
CA ALA A 217 -8.17 12.39 -7.27
C ALA A 217 -9.51 12.51 -6.53
N TYR A 218 -9.50 12.29 -5.21
CA TYR A 218 -10.67 12.44 -4.36
C TYR A 218 -11.27 13.84 -4.47
N PHE A 219 -10.48 14.89 -4.22
CA PHE A 219 -10.93 16.29 -4.23
C PHE A 219 -11.42 16.72 -5.61
N ARG A 220 -10.72 16.29 -6.68
CA ARG A 220 -11.14 16.55 -8.06
C ARG A 220 -12.53 15.99 -8.34
N ILE A 221 -12.81 14.77 -7.88
CA ILE A 221 -14.07 14.07 -8.16
C ILE A 221 -15.19 14.55 -7.24
N SER A 222 -14.90 14.81 -5.96
CA SER A 222 -15.88 15.36 -5.02
C SER A 222 -16.23 16.82 -5.36
N GLY A 223 -15.33 17.55 -6.02
CA GLY A 223 -15.49 18.97 -6.35
C GLY A 223 -15.07 19.89 -5.20
N GLU A 224 -14.37 19.35 -4.21
CA GLU A 224 -13.81 20.09 -3.07
C GLU A 224 -12.39 20.60 -3.38
N ARG A 225 -11.91 21.57 -2.61
CA ARG A 225 -10.58 22.19 -2.81
C ARG A 225 -9.62 21.76 -1.71
N PRO A 226 -8.49 21.08 -2.00
CA PRO A 226 -7.61 20.54 -0.96
C PRO A 226 -7.02 21.62 -0.04
N HIS A 227 -6.66 22.79 -0.58
CA HIS A 227 -6.08 23.89 0.19
C HIS A 227 -7.04 24.49 1.23
N ALA A 228 -8.36 24.32 1.05
CA ALA A 228 -9.35 24.75 2.05
C ALA A 228 -9.28 23.92 3.36
N HIS A 229 -8.56 22.80 3.33
CA HIS A 229 -8.40 21.87 4.45
C HIS A 229 -6.99 21.91 5.07
N VAL A 230 -6.08 22.77 4.59
CA VAL A 230 -4.74 22.93 5.17
C VAL A 230 -4.77 23.98 6.27
N ASP A 231 -4.31 23.62 7.47
CA ASP A 231 -4.05 24.58 8.55
C ASP A 231 -2.62 25.13 8.47
N ARG A 232 -2.42 26.39 8.85
CA ARG A 232 -1.09 27.04 8.96
C ARG A 232 -0.15 26.26 9.87
N ARG A 233 -0.69 25.50 10.83
CA ARG A 233 0.06 24.62 11.72
C ARG A 233 0.96 23.63 10.98
N ALA A 234 0.64 23.26 9.73
CA ALA A 234 1.49 22.38 8.93
C ALA A 234 2.96 22.88 8.85
N VAL A 235 3.19 24.20 8.95
CA VAL A 235 4.53 24.80 8.98
C VAL A 235 5.40 24.27 10.13
N LEU A 236 4.81 23.79 11.23
CA LEU A 236 5.56 23.16 12.32
C LEU A 236 6.37 21.93 11.86
N GLY A 237 6.00 21.29 10.74
CA GLY A 237 6.80 20.22 10.16
C GLY A 237 8.21 20.63 9.77
N VAL A 238 8.44 21.91 9.46
CA VAL A 238 9.79 22.44 9.15
C VAL A 238 10.77 22.26 10.31
N ALA A 239 10.28 22.23 11.56
CA ALA A 239 11.13 22.00 12.73
C ALA A 239 11.85 20.64 12.71
N TYR A 240 11.32 19.66 11.95
CA TYR A 240 11.95 18.36 11.76
C TYR A 240 13.30 18.44 11.04
N ALA A 241 13.63 19.56 10.39
CA ALA A 241 14.96 19.82 9.84
C ALA A 241 16.09 19.68 10.88
N GLY A 242 15.81 19.96 12.16
CA GLY A 242 16.77 19.76 13.24
C GLY A 242 17.21 18.29 13.40
N ALA A 243 16.38 17.33 13.00
CA ALA A 243 16.73 15.91 13.02
C ALA A 243 17.91 15.58 12.09
N ALA A 244 18.06 16.30 10.96
CA ALA A 244 19.19 16.12 10.05
C ALA A 244 20.53 16.54 10.68
N LEU A 245 20.50 17.39 11.72
CA LEU A 245 21.70 17.85 12.44
C LEU A 245 21.97 17.02 13.70
N ALA A 246 20.91 16.47 14.31
CA ALA A 246 20.99 15.84 15.62
C ALA A 246 21.07 14.30 15.56
N LEU A 247 20.64 13.68 14.46
CA LEU A 247 20.56 12.23 14.31
C LEU A 247 21.44 11.76 13.15
N PRO A 248 21.95 10.51 13.20
CA PRO A 248 22.60 9.89 12.06
C PRO A 248 21.68 9.89 10.82
N ALA A 249 22.28 10.06 9.65
CA ALA A 249 21.55 10.03 8.38
C ALA A 249 20.89 8.66 8.18
N PRO A 250 19.57 8.59 7.95
CA PRO A 250 18.85 7.34 7.85
C PRO A 250 19.08 6.68 6.50
N THR A 251 19.15 5.35 6.51
CA THR A 251 19.23 4.51 5.31
C THR A 251 18.05 3.53 5.27
N LEU A 252 17.91 2.76 4.18
CA LEU A 252 16.86 1.75 4.10
C LEU A 252 16.99 0.65 5.16
N GLU A 253 18.21 0.34 5.61
CA GLU A 253 18.48 -0.67 6.64
C GLU A 253 17.79 -0.36 7.98
N VAL A 254 17.74 0.94 8.35
CA VAL A 254 17.10 1.42 9.58
C VAL A 254 16.01 2.45 9.30
N SER A 255 15.30 2.27 8.18
CA SER A 255 14.30 3.21 7.67
C SER A 255 13.17 3.49 8.66
N TYR A 256 12.84 2.53 9.52
CA TYR A 256 11.77 2.66 10.50
C TYR A 256 12.01 3.80 11.51
N HIS A 257 13.26 4.13 11.85
CA HIS A 257 13.57 5.29 12.70
C HIS A 257 13.14 6.60 12.05
N PHE A 258 13.47 6.78 10.77
CA PHE A 258 13.07 7.95 10.00
C PHE A 258 11.55 7.97 9.79
N VAL A 259 10.98 6.87 9.29
CA VAL A 259 9.55 6.79 8.95
C VAL A 259 8.68 7.03 10.18
N PHE A 260 8.94 6.40 11.33
CA PHE A 260 8.12 6.62 12.52
C PHE A 260 8.24 8.06 13.06
N SER A 261 9.45 8.62 13.07
CA SER A 261 9.66 9.97 13.59
C SER A 261 9.08 11.05 12.66
N VAL A 262 9.20 10.91 11.34
CA VAL A 262 8.58 11.86 10.39
C VAL A 262 7.06 11.74 10.40
N LEU A 263 6.51 10.53 10.52
CA LEU A 263 5.05 10.33 10.64
C LEU A 263 4.50 10.91 11.95
N ALA A 264 5.28 10.90 13.05
CA ALA A 264 4.88 11.52 14.31
C ALA A 264 4.63 13.03 14.17
N VAL A 265 5.29 13.71 13.22
CA VAL A 265 5.01 15.12 12.88
C VAL A 265 3.56 15.31 12.43
N GLY A 266 2.93 14.28 11.85
CA GLY A 266 1.53 14.29 11.44
C GLY A 266 0.53 14.58 12.57
N VAL A 267 0.92 14.38 13.84
CA VAL A 267 0.10 14.74 15.03
C VAL A 267 -0.32 16.22 15.02
N VAL A 268 0.47 17.09 14.38
CA VAL A 268 0.14 18.51 14.15
C VAL A 268 -1.21 18.68 13.44
N GLY A 269 -1.57 17.75 12.54
CA GLY A 269 -2.84 17.80 11.83
C GLY A 269 -4.04 17.61 12.75
N VAL A 270 -3.88 16.87 13.84
CA VAL A 270 -4.94 16.52 14.79
C VAL A 270 -5.02 17.49 15.97
N SER A 271 -3.95 18.23 16.27
CA SER A 271 -3.86 19.09 17.45
C SER A 271 -4.40 20.54 17.24
N PRO A 272 -5.26 21.09 18.14
CA PRO A 272 -5.92 20.40 19.26
C PRO A 272 -7.02 19.45 18.74
N PRO A 273 -7.23 18.31 19.43
CA PRO A 273 -8.22 17.33 19.02
C PRO A 273 -9.61 17.92 19.15
N THR A 274 -10.33 17.98 18.02
CA THR A 274 -11.72 18.48 17.96
C THR A 274 -12.52 17.59 17.03
N PHE A 275 -13.80 17.33 17.38
CA PHE A 275 -14.67 16.46 16.59
C PHE A 275 -14.81 16.92 15.13
N GLU A 276 -14.89 18.23 14.87
CA GLU A 276 -14.97 18.79 13.52
C GLU A 276 -13.73 18.52 12.67
N ARG A 277 -12.55 18.51 13.30
CA ARG A 277 -11.27 18.25 12.62
C ARG A 277 -11.15 16.79 12.21
N PHE A 278 -11.67 15.86 13.00
CA PHE A 278 -11.74 14.43 12.63
C PHE A 278 -12.83 14.12 11.62
N ARG A 279 -13.97 14.82 11.66
CA ARG A 279 -15.06 14.64 10.69
C ARG A 279 -14.79 15.26 9.33
N SER A 280 -13.78 16.13 9.22
CA SER A 280 -13.37 16.79 7.99
C SER A 280 -12.02 16.28 7.50
N TRP A 281 -11.69 16.58 6.24
CA TRP A 281 -10.35 16.33 5.69
C TRP A 281 -9.25 17.19 6.32
N ARG A 282 -9.60 18.12 7.23
CA ARG A 282 -8.63 19.07 7.81
C ARG A 282 -7.53 18.36 8.57
N ALA A 283 -7.85 17.34 9.36
CA ALA A 283 -6.84 16.57 10.10
C ALA A 283 -5.82 15.92 9.15
N ALA A 284 -6.33 15.12 8.20
CA ALA A 284 -5.53 14.33 7.29
C ALA A 284 -4.68 15.20 6.35
N VAL A 285 -5.28 16.24 5.74
CA VAL A 285 -4.58 17.11 4.80
C VAL A 285 -3.53 17.97 5.51
N THR A 286 -3.81 18.46 6.73
CA THR A 286 -2.81 19.19 7.53
C THR A 286 -1.67 18.26 7.97
N ALA A 287 -1.98 17.04 8.41
CA ALA A 287 -0.96 16.05 8.79
C ALA A 287 -0.03 15.72 7.62
N LEU A 288 -0.61 15.41 6.45
CA LEU A 288 0.16 15.10 5.24
C LEU A 288 1.01 16.29 4.79
N SER A 289 0.47 17.51 4.89
CA SER A 289 1.23 18.74 4.59
C SER A 289 2.41 18.93 5.55
N ALA A 290 2.22 18.68 6.84
CA ALA A 290 3.28 18.77 7.84
C ALA A 290 4.38 17.73 7.59
N ILE A 291 4.02 16.48 7.28
CA ILE A 291 4.95 15.40 6.93
C ILE A 291 5.72 15.74 5.65
N SER A 292 5.05 16.30 4.64
CA SER A 292 5.68 16.71 3.38
C SER A 292 6.71 17.84 3.61
N LEU A 293 6.35 18.83 4.43
CA LEU A 293 7.26 19.92 4.81
C LEU A 293 8.45 19.39 5.64
N ALA A 294 8.22 18.44 6.55
CA ALA A 294 9.27 17.80 7.31
C ALA A 294 10.27 17.06 6.42
N ALA A 295 9.78 16.29 5.45
CA ALA A 295 10.62 15.57 4.49
C ALA A 295 11.48 16.51 3.64
N VAL A 296 10.86 17.57 3.09
CA VAL A 296 11.58 18.57 2.29
C VAL A 296 12.60 19.32 3.13
N ALA A 297 12.24 19.77 4.34
CA ALA A 297 13.15 20.52 5.19
C ALA A 297 14.34 19.67 5.66
N TYR A 298 14.10 18.39 5.99
CA TYR A 298 15.16 17.42 6.26
C TYR A 298 16.10 17.26 5.06
N ALA A 299 15.55 17.00 3.88
CA ALA A 299 16.33 16.79 2.66
C ALA A 299 17.19 18.02 2.31
N MET A 300 16.63 19.22 2.46
CA MET A 300 17.36 20.48 2.22
C MET A 300 18.54 20.64 3.18
N VAL A 301 18.35 20.45 4.48
CA VAL A 301 19.45 20.54 5.45
C VAL A 301 20.51 19.47 5.19
N TYR A 302 20.09 18.24 4.90
CA TYR A 302 21.00 17.15 4.55
C TYR A 302 21.90 17.51 3.36
N LEU A 303 21.33 18.09 2.28
CA LEU A 303 22.10 18.49 1.10
C LEU A 303 23.06 19.68 1.32
N PHE A 304 22.83 20.51 2.34
CA PHE A 304 23.68 21.67 2.63
C PHE A 304 24.78 21.39 3.66
N VAL A 305 24.60 20.38 4.50
CA VAL A 305 25.49 20.09 5.64
C VAL A 305 26.18 18.73 5.52
N GLY A 306 25.58 17.77 4.80
CA GLY A 306 26.15 16.46 4.49
C GLY A 306 26.92 16.47 3.17
#